data_AF-A0A6A7YTR9-F1
#
_entry.id   AF-A0A6A7YTR9-F1
#
_cell.length_a   1.000
_cell.length_b   1.000
_cell.length_c   1.000
_cell.angle_alpha   90.00
_cell.angle_beta   90.00
_cell.angle_gamma   90.00
#
_symmetry.space_group_name_H-M   'P 1'
#
loop_
_entity.id
_entity.type
_entity.pdbx_description
1 polymer ?
#
loop_
_entity_poly.entity_id
_entity_poly.type
_entity_poly.pdbx_seq_one_letter_code
_entity_poly.pdbx_strand_id
1 'polypeptide(L)'
;MSANKHSTHIEWADPDDAPELTDEFFAAADELQGSQLIKRGRPKADKVLKRITIRLEPDVVEQFKASGPGWQTRMNAALADWLKTHSPDELS
;
A
#
# COMPACT_ATOMS: atom_id res chain seq x y z
N MET A 1 41.63 -38.16 -19.88
CA MET A 1 40.83 -38.70 -18.76
C MET A 1 41.58 -38.44 -17.47
N SER A 2 41.22 -37.40 -16.70
CA SER A 2 41.30 -37.40 -15.23
C SER A 2 40.57 -36.18 -14.69
N ALA A 3 39.64 -36.43 -13.78
CA ALA A 3 38.60 -35.53 -13.32
C ALA A 3 39.10 -34.43 -12.38
N ASN A 4 38.48 -33.25 -12.49
CA ASN A 4 38.66 -32.13 -11.58
C ASN A 4 37.68 -32.30 -10.39
N LYS A 5 38.17 -32.74 -9.22
CA LYS A 5 37.34 -32.95 -8.04
C LYS A 5 37.14 -31.63 -7.29
N HIS A 6 36.05 -30.92 -7.59
CA HIS A 6 35.56 -29.86 -6.70
C HIS A 6 34.77 -30.54 -5.58
N SER A 7 35.41 -30.77 -4.44
CA SER A 7 34.71 -31.14 -3.22
C SER A 7 34.12 -29.88 -2.60
N THR A 8 32.86 -29.57 -2.87
CA THR A 8 32.09 -28.66 -2.02
C THR A 8 31.92 -29.33 -0.67
N HIS A 9 32.70 -28.89 0.30
CA HIS A 9 32.55 -29.31 1.70
C HIS A 9 31.25 -28.70 2.23
N ILE A 10 30.13 -29.40 2.02
CA ILE A 10 28.88 -29.09 2.72
C ILE A 10 29.01 -29.77 4.08
N GLU A 11 29.34 -29.00 5.10
CA GLU A 11 29.27 -29.45 6.48
C GLU A 11 27.80 -29.82 6.74
N TRP A 12 27.54 -31.11 6.89
CA TRP A 12 26.22 -31.60 7.24
C TRP A 12 25.91 -31.10 8.65
N ALA A 13 25.04 -30.11 8.73
CA ALA A 13 24.47 -29.63 9.98
C ALA A 13 23.40 -30.64 10.43
N ASP A 14 23.44 -31.01 11.71
CA ASP A 14 22.45 -31.90 12.31
C ASP A 14 21.06 -31.26 12.16
N PRO A 15 20.08 -31.94 11.54
CA PRO A 15 18.72 -31.44 11.40
C PRO A 15 18.04 -31.07 12.72
N ASP A 16 18.50 -31.63 13.84
CA ASP A 16 17.97 -31.37 15.18
C ASP A 16 18.74 -30.26 15.94
N ASP A 17 19.85 -29.75 15.40
CA ASP A 17 20.58 -28.60 15.96
C ASP A 17 19.97 -27.29 15.43
N ALA A 18 18.93 -26.82 16.12
CA ALA A 18 18.24 -25.59 15.77
C ALA A 18 19.14 -24.37 16.04
N PRO A 19 19.22 -23.40 15.12
CA PRO A 19 20.00 -22.19 15.34
C PRO A 19 19.49 -21.40 16.56
N GLU A 20 20.40 -20.75 17.28
CA GLU A 20 20.04 -19.92 18.43
C GLU A 20 19.12 -18.76 18.00
N LEU A 21 18.01 -18.58 18.74
CA LEU A 21 17.06 -17.49 18.54
C LEU A 21 17.63 -16.19 19.11
N THR A 22 18.60 -15.61 18.42
CA THR A 22 19.25 -14.36 18.81
C THR A 22 18.33 -13.15 18.59
N ASP A 23 18.65 -12.01 19.19
CA ASP A 23 17.91 -10.76 18.99
C ASP A 23 17.85 -10.33 17.51
N GLU A 24 18.86 -10.71 16.71
CA GLU A 24 18.88 -10.48 15.27
C GLU A 24 17.82 -11.30 14.52
N PHE A 25 17.56 -12.53 14.98
CA PHE A 25 16.48 -13.37 14.45
C PHE A 25 15.12 -12.73 14.71
N PHE A 26 14.89 -12.22 15.93
CA PHE A 26 13.65 -11.52 16.26
C PHE A 26 13.51 -10.18 15.55
N ALA A 27 14.61 -9.47 15.28
CA ALA A 27 14.59 -8.22 14.53
C ALA A 27 14.14 -8.39 13.07
N ALA A 28 14.46 -9.54 12.47
CA ALA A 28 14.05 -9.90 11.12
C ALA A 28 12.72 -10.69 11.05
N ALA A 29 12.15 -11.06 12.20
CA ALA A 29 10.96 -11.88 12.27
C ALA A 29 9.68 -11.10 11.91
N ASP A 30 8.78 -11.79 11.22
CA ASP A 30 7.44 -11.32 10.87
C ASP A 30 6.47 -11.57 12.05
N GLU A 31 5.91 -10.50 12.62
CA GLU A 31 4.93 -10.62 13.71
C GLU A 31 3.55 -11.02 13.18
N LEU A 32 3.10 -12.21 13.58
CA LEU A 32 1.79 -12.77 13.26
C LEU A 32 0.88 -12.67 14.49
N GLN A 33 -0.26 -11.98 14.37
CA GLN A 33 -1.33 -12.04 15.38
C GLN A 33 -2.46 -12.93 14.84
N GLY A 34 -2.55 -14.16 15.37
CA GLY A 34 -3.43 -15.19 14.82
C GLY A 34 -2.97 -15.64 13.44
N SER A 35 -3.85 -15.58 12.44
CA SER A 35 -3.54 -15.91 11.04
C SER A 35 -3.16 -14.68 10.19
N GLN A 36 -3.01 -13.50 10.80
CA GLN A 36 -2.81 -12.25 10.09
C GLN A 36 -1.40 -11.68 10.35
N LEU A 37 -0.64 -11.51 9.27
CA LEU A 37 0.66 -10.85 9.29
C LEU A 37 0.47 -9.35 9.55
N ILE A 38 1.03 -8.86 10.66
CA ILE A 38 1.06 -7.42 10.96
C ILE A 38 2.13 -6.78 10.07
N LYS A 39 1.71 -6.35 8.88
CA LYS A 39 2.60 -5.59 7.99
C LYS A 39 2.93 -4.25 8.65
N ARG A 40 4.21 -4.04 8.98
CA ARG A 40 4.72 -2.72 9.39
C ARG A 40 4.46 -1.71 8.27
N GLY A 41 3.57 -0.75 8.47
CA GLY A 41 3.21 0.26 7.48
C GLY A 41 2.01 1.13 7.86
N ARG A 42 1.79 2.22 7.10
CA ARG A 42 0.64 3.12 7.31
C ARG A 42 -0.66 2.32 7.23
N PRO A 43 -1.59 2.46 8.20
CA PRO A 43 -2.87 1.76 8.18
C PRO A 43 -3.61 2.04 6.87
N LYS A 44 -4.29 1.00 6.37
CA LYS A 44 -5.09 1.10 5.15
C LYS A 44 -6.21 2.12 5.40
N ALA A 45 -6.34 3.11 4.51
CA ALA A 45 -7.40 4.11 4.64
C ALA A 45 -8.79 3.46 4.54
N ASP A 46 -9.70 3.81 5.45
CA ASP A 46 -11.07 3.25 5.51
C ASP A 46 -11.89 3.53 4.24
N LYS A 47 -11.64 4.67 3.58
CA LYS A 47 -12.30 5.04 2.31
C LYS A 47 -11.25 5.21 1.22
N VAL A 48 -11.23 4.26 0.29
CA VAL A 48 -10.37 4.31 -0.88
C VAL A 48 -11.05 5.14 -1.97
N LEU A 49 -10.48 6.29 -2.29
CA LEU A 49 -10.90 7.12 -3.43
C LEU A 49 -10.62 6.38 -4.73
N LYS A 50 -11.61 6.32 -5.64
CA LYS A 50 -11.42 5.72 -6.96
C LYS A 50 -10.77 6.74 -7.90
N ARG A 51 -9.63 6.37 -8.49
CA ARG A 51 -9.00 7.17 -9.55
C ARG A 51 -9.76 6.94 -10.86
N ILE A 52 -10.44 7.97 -11.33
CA ILE A 52 -11.17 7.98 -12.61
C ILE A 52 -10.63 9.09 -13.51
N THR A 53 -10.79 8.91 -14.82
CA THR A 53 -10.48 9.93 -15.83
C THR A 53 -11.78 10.53 -16.31
N ILE A 54 -12.05 11.80 -15.99
CA ILE A 54 -13.22 12.55 -16.45
C ILE A 54 -12.77 13.87 -17.09
N ARG A 55 -13.57 14.41 -18.01
CA ARG A 55 -13.36 15.75 -18.57
C ARG A 55 -14.22 16.73 -17.79
N LEU A 56 -13.60 17.80 -17.31
CA LEU A 56 -14.25 18.91 -16.62
C LEU A 56 -14.01 20.19 -17.40
N GLU A 57 -14.86 21.18 -17.19
CA GLU A 57 -14.65 22.53 -17.72
C GLU A 57 -13.32 23.11 -17.21
N PRO A 58 -12.51 23.74 -18.07
CA PRO A 58 -11.20 24.28 -17.69
C PRO A 58 -11.30 25.30 -16.55
N ASP A 59 -12.31 26.16 -16.58
CA ASP A 59 -12.48 27.24 -15.59
C ASP A 59 -12.75 26.68 -14.18
N VAL A 60 -13.52 25.60 -14.07
CA VAL A 60 -13.76 24.91 -12.81
C VAL A 60 -12.46 24.32 -12.26
N VAL A 61 -11.68 23.65 -13.12
CA VAL A 61 -10.42 23.02 -12.72
C VAL A 61 -9.39 24.06 -12.27
N GLU A 62 -9.28 25.18 -12.99
CA GLU A 62 -8.33 26.25 -12.66
C GLU A 62 -8.69 26.93 -11.33
N GLN A 63 -9.98 27.17 -11.05
CA GLN A 63 -10.43 27.69 -9.75
C GLN A 63 -10.05 26.76 -8.60
N PHE A 64 -10.27 25.44 -8.75
CA PHE A 64 -9.86 24.50 -7.73
C PHE A 64 -8.33 24.44 -7.60
N LYS A 65 -7.57 24.39 -8.69
CA LYS A 65 -6.10 24.39 -8.64
C LYS A 65 -5.54 25.64 -7.94
N ALA A 66 -6.13 26.81 -8.19
CA ALA A 66 -5.74 28.07 -7.57
C ALA A 66 -5.87 28.04 -6.04
N SER A 67 -6.75 27.18 -5.49
CA SER A 67 -6.87 26.98 -4.04
C SER A 67 -5.66 26.27 -3.40
N GLY A 68 -4.68 25.81 -4.18
CA GLY A 68 -3.40 25.29 -3.71
C GLY A 68 -3.36 23.77 -3.45
N PRO A 69 -2.40 23.28 -2.64
CA PRO A 69 -2.27 21.85 -2.34
C PRO A 69 -3.57 21.23 -1.81
N GLY A 70 -3.87 20.00 -2.23
CA GLY A 70 -5.09 19.29 -1.83
C GLY A 70 -6.36 19.73 -2.56
N TRP A 71 -6.25 20.47 -3.68
CA TRP A 71 -7.42 20.92 -4.44
C TRP A 71 -8.32 19.78 -4.94
N GLN A 72 -7.75 18.61 -5.26
CA GLN A 72 -8.54 17.43 -5.65
C GLN A 72 -9.43 16.94 -4.50
N THR A 73 -8.91 16.96 -3.27
CA THR A 73 -9.68 16.60 -2.08
C THR A 73 -10.80 17.60 -1.83
N ARG A 74 -10.53 18.90 -2.03
CA ARG A 74 -11.56 19.95 -1.94
C ARG A 74 -12.63 19.81 -3.03
N MET A 75 -12.23 19.52 -4.26
CA MET A 75 -13.16 19.26 -5.37
C MET A 75 -14.05 18.05 -5.05
N ASN A 76 -13.49 16.96 -4.54
CA ASN A 76 -14.27 15.80 -4.11
C ASN A 76 -15.25 16.15 -2.98
N ALA A 77 -14.83 16.96 -2.00
CA ALA A 77 -15.70 17.41 -0.91
C ALA A 77 -16.86 18.27 -1.44
N ALA A 78 -16.60 19.17 -2.40
CA ALA A 78 -17.63 19.98 -3.04
C ALA A 78 -18.65 19.13 -3.81
N LEU A 79 -18.19 18.15 -4.58
CA LEU A 79 -19.07 17.21 -5.28
C LEU A 79 -19.91 16.38 -4.31
N ALA A 80 -19.31 15.91 -3.21
CA ALA A 80 -20.03 15.18 -2.17
C ALA A 80 -21.06 16.04 -1.44
N ASP A 81 -20.78 17.34 -1.27
CA ASP A 81 -21.71 18.27 -0.64
C ASP A 81 -22.89 18.62 -1.55
N TRP A 82 -22.62 18.84 -2.84
CA TRP A 82 -23.65 19.05 -3.84
C TRP A 82 -24.65 17.89 -3.91
N LEU A 83 -24.17 16.64 -3.84
CA LEU A 83 -25.01 15.43 -3.82
C LEU A 83 -25.89 15.27 -2.57
N LYS A 84 -25.67 16.04 -1.50
CA LYS A 84 -26.57 16.04 -0.34
C LYS A 84 -27.83 16.85 -0.59
N THR A 85 -27.74 17.82 -1.48
CA THR A 85 -28.78 18.83 -1.71
C THR A 85 -29.44 18.70 -3.08
N HIS A 86 -28.77 18.05 -4.04
CA HIS A 86 -29.23 17.88 -5.42
C HIS A 86 -29.13 16.42 -5.85
N SER A 87 -30.02 16.00 -6.75
CA SER A 87 -29.91 14.70 -7.41
C SER A 87 -29.31 14.87 -8.82
N PRO A 88 -28.35 14.02 -9.24
CA PRO A 88 -27.85 14.01 -10.62
C PRO A 88 -28.94 13.86 -11.69
N ASP A 89 -30.06 13.22 -11.35
CA ASP A 89 -31.20 13.03 -12.26
C ASP A 89 -31.89 14.35 -12.66
N GLU A 90 -31.69 15.42 -11.89
CA GLU A 90 -32.27 16.74 -12.15
C GLU A 90 -31.54 17.48 -13.29
N LEU A 91 -30.38 16.99 -13.71
CA LEU A 91 -29.52 17.61 -14.73
C LEU A 91 -29.70 17.00 -16.14
N SER A 92 -30.72 16.14 -16.34
CA SER A 92 -30.99 15.43 -17.61
C SER A 92 -31.86 16.22 -18.59
#